data_AF-A0A1M3Q1N9-F1
#
_entry.id   AF-A0A1M3Q1N9-F1
#
_cell.length_a   1.000
_cell.length_b   1.000
_cell.length_c   1.000
_cell.angle_alpha   90.00
_cell.angle_beta   90.00
_cell.angle_gamma   90.00
#
_symmetry.space_group_name_H-M   'P 1'
#
loop_
_entity.id
_entity.type
_entity.pdbx_description
1 polymer ?
#
loop_
_entity_poly.entity_id
_entity_poly.type
_entity_poly.pdbx_seq_one_letter_code
_entity_poly.pdbx_strand_id
1 'polypeptide(L)'
;MDDLVKSCGYESQLFASAEEFLAFEQPSTIDCMLIDVKMPGLSGIELQAELNKHSKHPPVIFITSHKDERTRRTAMSGGAFAFLGKPVDIEKLIGYLESALGH
;
A
#
# COMPACT_ATOMS: atom_id res chain seq x y z
N MET A 1 2.06 -8.29 -10.42
CA MET A 1 1.69 -6.96 -9.89
C MET A 1 2.72 -5.94 -10.35
N ASP A 2 4.01 -6.23 -10.16
CA ASP A 2 5.12 -5.46 -10.75
C ASP A 2 4.93 -5.20 -12.25
N ASP A 3 4.67 -6.25 -13.03
CA ASP A 3 4.44 -6.12 -14.49
C ASP A 3 3.24 -5.24 -14.85
N LEU A 4 2.19 -5.27 -14.03
CA LEU A 4 0.98 -4.47 -14.25
C LEU A 4 1.27 -2.98 -14.04
N VAL A 5 1.93 -2.66 -12.92
CA VAL A 5 2.28 -1.28 -12.56
C VAL A 5 3.20 -0.69 -13.63
N LYS A 6 4.20 -1.47 -14.08
CA LYS A 6 5.08 -1.10 -15.20
C LYS A 6 4.33 -0.94 -16.52
N SER A 7 3.36 -1.81 -16.81
CA SER A 7 2.52 -1.69 -18.01
C SER A 7 1.63 -0.45 -18.00
N CYS A 8 1.35 0.13 -16.84
CA CYS A 8 0.62 1.40 -16.71
C CYS A 8 1.55 2.62 -16.81
N GLY A 9 2.85 2.42 -17.05
CA GLY A 9 3.83 3.50 -17.16
C GLY A 9 4.40 4.00 -15.84
N TYR A 10 4.15 3.29 -14.73
CA TYR A 10 4.72 3.61 -13.42
C TYR A 10 5.97 2.80 -13.13
N GLU A 11 6.87 3.36 -12.32
CA GLU A 11 7.97 2.61 -11.74
C GLU A 11 7.51 1.89 -10.46
N SER A 12 8.11 0.74 -10.18
CA SER A 12 7.80 -0.05 -8.99
C SER A 12 9.08 -0.45 -8.28
N GLN A 13 9.06 -0.29 -6.96
CA GLN A 13 10.08 -0.79 -6.05
C GLN A 13 9.44 -1.81 -5.12
N LEU A 14 10.06 -3.00 -5.03
CA LEU A 14 9.55 -4.10 -4.24
C LEU A 14 10.33 -4.21 -2.93
N PHE A 15 9.58 -4.45 -1.85
CA PHE A 15 10.12 -4.76 -0.53
C PHE A 15 9.52 -6.10 -0.08
N ALA A 16 10.36 -6.99 0.43
CA ALA A 16 9.96 -8.30 0.92
C ALA A 16 9.28 -8.23 2.30
N SER A 17 9.51 -7.15 3.07
CA SER A 17 8.85 -6.91 4.35
C SER A 17 8.70 -5.43 4.69
N ALA A 18 7.91 -5.15 5.72
CA ALA A 18 7.73 -3.79 6.23
C ALA A 18 9.04 -3.23 6.81
N GLU A 19 9.85 -4.06 7.45
CA GLU A 19 11.15 -3.68 8.01
C GLU A 19 12.15 -3.28 6.92
N GLU A 20 12.15 -3.97 5.77
CA GLU A 20 12.98 -3.60 4.63
C GLU A 20 12.59 -2.22 4.09
N PHE A 21 11.29 -1.93 4.00
CA PHE A 21 10.82 -0.61 3.64
C PHE A 21 11.19 0.45 4.68
N LEU A 22 11.05 0.16 5.98
CA LEU A 22 11.41 1.11 7.04
C LEU A 22 12.92 1.39 7.11
N ALA A 23 13.75 0.45 6.64
CA ALA A 23 15.20 0.63 6.50
C ALA A 23 15.60 1.37 5.21
N PHE A 24 14.67 1.63 4.29
CA PHE A 24 14.94 2.33 3.05
C PHE A 24 15.20 3.82 3.30
N GLU A 25 16.32 4.33 2.80
CA GLU A 25 16.80 5.69 3.12
C GLU A 25 16.04 6.82 2.42
N GLN A 26 15.33 6.52 1.33
CA GLN A 26 14.68 7.53 0.48
C GLN A 26 13.16 7.31 0.35
N PRO A 27 12.40 7.14 1.45
CA PRO A 27 10.96 6.85 1.36
C PRO A 27 10.15 7.99 0.71
N SER A 28 10.73 9.19 0.63
CA SER A 28 10.13 10.34 -0.06
C SER A 28 10.08 10.21 -1.59
N THR A 29 10.79 9.26 -2.19
CA THR A 29 10.70 8.98 -3.64
C THR A 29 9.53 8.06 -3.98
N ILE A 30 8.77 7.60 -2.99
CA ILE A 30 7.62 6.73 -3.18
C ILE A 30 6.37 7.60 -3.22
N ASP A 31 5.67 7.59 -4.35
CA ASP A 31 4.45 8.39 -4.54
C ASP A 31 3.17 7.67 -4.10
N CYS A 32 3.19 6.33 -4.07
CA CYS A 32 2.07 5.50 -3.62
C CYS A 32 2.58 4.14 -3.12
N MET A 33 1.95 3.60 -2.07
CA MET A 33 2.32 2.29 -1.51
C MET A 33 1.21 1.25 -1.70
N LEU A 34 1.59 0.08 -2.20
CA LEU A 34 0.75 -1.11 -2.24
C LEU A 34 1.21 -2.09 -1.14
N ILE A 35 0.36 -2.36 -0.14
CA ILE A 35 0.76 -3.10 1.07
C ILE A 35 -0.15 -4.33 1.28
N ASP A 36 0.41 -5.50 1.62
CA ASP A 36 -0.39 -6.62 2.14
C ASP A 36 -0.60 -6.47 3.66
N VAL A 37 -1.79 -6.82 4.14
CA VAL A 37 -2.06 -6.85 5.58
C VAL A 37 -1.19 -7.91 6.27
N LYS A 38 -1.11 -9.11 5.69
CA LYS A 38 -0.36 -10.22 6.28
C LYS A 38 0.98 -10.37 5.57
N MET A 39 2.04 -10.02 6.28
CA MET A 39 3.43 -10.21 5.88
C MET A 39 4.18 -10.84 7.07
N PRO A 40 5.29 -11.57 6.84
CA PRO A 40 6.18 -11.97 7.93
C PRO A 40 6.72 -10.74 8.66
N GLY A 41 6.84 -10.83 9.99
CA GLY A 41 7.27 -9.70 10.81
C GLY A 41 6.13 -8.72 11.05
N LEU A 42 6.40 -7.45 10.78
CA LEU A 42 5.47 -6.35 11.02
C LEU A 42 4.34 -6.34 9.98
N SER A 43 3.09 -6.35 10.45
CA SER A 43 1.92 -6.40 9.58
C SER A 43 1.74 -5.09 8.81
N GLY A 44 1.00 -5.12 7.69
CA GLY A 44 0.73 -3.90 6.93
C GLY A 44 -0.03 -2.84 7.73
N ILE A 45 -0.85 -3.25 8.71
CA ILE A 45 -1.56 -2.33 9.61
C ILE A 45 -0.60 -1.66 10.58
N GLU A 46 0.35 -2.43 11.13
CA GLU A 46 1.40 -1.87 11.99
C GLU A 46 2.33 -0.95 11.19
N LEU A 47 2.61 -1.28 9.92
CA LEU A 47 3.42 -0.43 9.04
C LEU A 47 2.73 0.92 8.80
N GLN A 48 1.42 0.90 8.51
CA GLN A 48 0.63 2.11 8.40
C GLN A 48 0.67 2.94 9.69
N ALA A 49 0.57 2.30 10.85
CA ALA A 49 0.66 3.00 12.13
C ALA A 49 2.04 3.64 12.34
N GLU A 50 3.12 3.01 11.87
CA GLU A 50 4.46 3.59 11.89
C GLU A 50 4.58 4.79 10.94
N LEU A 51 4.12 4.63 9.70
CA LEU A 51 4.07 5.69 8.69
C LEU A 51 3.32 6.93 9.19
N ASN A 52 2.20 6.73 9.90
CA ASN A 52 1.38 7.79 10.47
C ASN A 52 2.10 8.60 11.57
N LYS A 53 3.19 8.08 12.16
CA LYS A 53 4.02 8.87 13.10
C LYS A 53 4.82 9.95 12.37
N HIS A 54 5.03 9.79 11.08
CA HIS A 54 5.68 10.78 10.23
C HIS A 54 4.62 11.74 9.65
N SER A 55 4.90 13.05 9.69
CA SER A 55 3.92 14.07 9.31
C SER A 55 3.49 14.02 7.83
N LYS A 56 4.25 13.31 6.99
CA LYS A 56 3.95 13.08 5.57
C LYS A 56 4.40 11.67 5.21
N HIS A 57 3.51 10.89 4.61
CA HIS A 57 3.80 9.63 3.96
C HIS A 57 2.94 9.51 2.70
N PRO A 58 3.36 8.71 1.71
CA PRO A 58 2.56 8.47 0.51
C PRO A 58 1.20 7.81 0.83
N PRO A 59 0.18 7.99 -0.03
CA PRO A 59 -1.08 7.26 0.07
C PRO A 59 -0.84 5.74 0.12
N VAL A 60 -1.55 5.09 1.03
CA VAL A 60 -1.45 3.64 1.26
C VAL A 60 -2.68 2.93 0.70
N ILE A 61 -2.47 1.99 -0.22
CA ILE A 61 -3.49 1.10 -0.76
C ILE A 61 -3.20 -0.31 -0.26
N PHE A 62 -4.14 -0.89 0.47
CA PHE A 62 -4.03 -2.27 0.91
C PHE A 62 -4.49 -3.24 -0.17
N ILE A 63 -3.73 -4.31 -0.37
CA ILE A 63 -4.08 -5.43 -1.24
C ILE A 63 -3.87 -6.75 -0.49
N THR A 64 -4.95 -7.40 -0.07
CA THR A 64 -4.83 -8.58 0.80
C THR A 64 -5.79 -9.71 0.44
N SER A 65 -5.38 -10.95 0.72
CA SER A 65 -6.27 -12.12 0.71
C SER A 65 -7.17 -12.18 1.94
N HIS A 66 -6.86 -11.40 2.99
CA HIS A 66 -7.62 -11.39 4.23
C HIS A 66 -8.71 -10.32 4.21
N LYS A 67 -9.94 -10.74 3.88
CA LYS A 67 -11.09 -9.84 3.68
C LYS A 67 -11.94 -9.65 4.94
N ASP A 68 -11.31 -9.74 6.10
CA ASP A 68 -11.94 -9.45 7.39
C ASP A 68 -12.41 -7.99 7.42
N GLU A 69 -13.67 -7.76 7.80
CA GLU A 69 -14.28 -6.44 7.86
C GLU A 69 -13.65 -5.54 8.93
N ARG A 70 -13.25 -6.10 10.06
CA ARG A 70 -12.52 -5.41 11.13
C ARG A 70 -11.17 -4.90 10.64
N THR A 71 -10.40 -5.73 9.94
CA THR A 71 -9.13 -5.33 9.30
C THR A 71 -9.34 -4.20 8.30
N ARG A 72 -10.35 -4.32 7.43
CA ARG A 72 -10.71 -3.25 6.48
C ARG A 72 -11.04 -1.96 7.22
N ARG A 73 -11.91 -2.01 8.24
CA ARG A 73 -12.27 -0.84 9.04
C ARG A 73 -11.04 -0.22 9.71
N THR A 74 -10.17 -1.03 10.32
CA THR A 74 -8.94 -0.56 10.95
C THR A 74 -8.02 0.13 9.94
N ALA A 75 -7.78 -0.46 8.77
CA ALA A 75 -6.95 0.14 7.72
C ALA A 75 -7.51 1.50 7.26
N MET A 76 -8.80 1.54 6.94
CA MET A 76 -9.47 2.76 6.45
C MET A 76 -9.51 3.85 7.53
N SER A 77 -9.84 3.50 8.78
CA SER A 77 -9.80 4.44 9.91
C SER A 77 -8.39 4.93 10.24
N GLY A 78 -7.37 4.14 9.91
CA GLY A 78 -5.96 4.53 10.01
C GLY A 78 -5.49 5.46 8.88
N GLY A 79 -6.37 5.86 7.95
CA GLY A 79 -6.03 6.76 6.85
C GLY A 79 -5.60 6.05 5.56
N ALA A 80 -5.96 4.78 5.37
CA ALA A 80 -5.67 4.10 4.12
C ALA A 80 -6.47 4.77 2.98
N PHE A 81 -5.83 4.96 1.84
CA PHE A 81 -6.45 5.53 0.66
C PHE A 81 -7.47 4.56 0.06
N ALA A 82 -7.11 3.29 -0.04
CA ALA A 82 -8.00 2.24 -0.53
C ALA A 82 -7.67 0.87 0.10
N PHE A 83 -8.64 -0.03 0.00
CA PHE A 83 -8.51 -1.42 0.47
C PHE A 83 -9.14 -2.37 -0.55
N LEU A 84 -8.31 -3.17 -1.19
CA LEU A 84 -8.65 -4.14 -2.21
C LEU A 84 -8.41 -5.57 -1.71
N GLY A 85 -9.36 -6.46 -2.03
CA GLY A 85 -9.22 -7.89 -1.75
C GLY A 85 -8.62 -8.63 -2.94
N LYS A 86 -7.77 -9.64 -2.70
CA LYS A 86 -7.29 -10.56 -3.74
C LYS A 86 -8.40 -11.57 -4.15
N PRO A 87 -8.50 -11.99 -5.42
CA PRO A 87 -7.75 -11.49 -6.58
C PRO A 87 -8.10 -10.03 -6.86
N VAL A 88 -7.08 -9.27 -7.26
CA VAL A 88 -7.20 -7.81 -7.42
C VAL A 88 -8.03 -7.49 -8.65
N ASP A 89 -9.01 -6.61 -8.46
CA ASP A 89 -9.71 -5.98 -9.58
C ASP A 89 -8.80 -4.90 -10.17
N ILE A 90 -8.32 -5.15 -11.38
CA ILE A 90 -7.28 -4.36 -12.05
C ILE A 90 -7.79 -2.96 -12.38
N GLU A 91 -9.04 -2.84 -12.85
CA GLU A 91 -9.65 -1.55 -13.18
C GLU A 91 -9.79 -0.70 -11.92
N LYS A 92 -10.23 -1.30 -10.81
CA LYS A 92 -10.28 -0.59 -9.52
C LYS A 92 -8.90 -0.17 -9.03
N LEU A 93 -7.89 -1.04 -9.15
CA LEU A 93 -6.53 -0.70 -8.75
C LEU A 93 -5.99 0.48 -9.54
N ILE A 94 -6.14 0.47 -10.87
CA ILE A 94 -5.70 1.57 -11.74
C ILE A 94 -6.39 2.87 -11.35
N GLY A 95 -7.73 2.86 -11.19
CA GLY A 95 -8.45 4.07 -10.79
C GLY A 95 -8.01 4.62 -9.42
N TYR A 96 -7.66 3.75 -8.47
CA TYR A 96 -7.08 4.19 -7.20
C TYR A 96 -5.65 4.72 -7.34
N LEU A 97 -4.82 4.12 -8.20
CA LEU A 97 -3.46 4.63 -8.48
C LEU A 97 -3.52 6.02 -9.12
N GLU A 98 -4.35 6.21 -10.15
CA GLU A 98 -4.54 7.52 -10.80
C GLU A 98 -5.01 8.57 -9.79
N SER A 99 -6.02 8.24 -8.99
CA SER A 99 -6.56 9.14 -7.96
C SER A 99 -5.53 9.46 -6.86
N ALA A 100 -4.70 8.49 -6.47
CA ALA A 100 -3.68 8.66 -5.44
C ALA A 100 -2.51 9.52 -5.92
N LEU A 101 -2.12 9.39 -7.19
CA LEU A 101 -1.03 10.12 -7.82
C LEU A 101 -1.46 11.51 -8.35
N GLY A 102 -2.75 11.82 -8.30
CA GLY A 102 -3.29 13.11 -8.75
C GLY A 102 -3.32 13.26 -10.27
N HIS A 103 -3.49 12.15 -10.99
CA HIS A 103 -3.72 12.12 -12.44
C HIS A 103 -5.21 12.22 -12.78
#